data_AF-A0A949KHU5-F1
#
_entry.id   AF-A0A949KHU5-F1
#
_cell.length_a   1.000
_cell.length_b   1.000
_cell.length_c   1.000
_cell.angle_alpha   90.00
_cell.angle_beta   90.00
_cell.angle_gamma   90.00
#
_symmetry.space_group_name_H-M   'P 1'
#
loop_
_entity.id
_entity.type
_entity.pdbx_description
1 polymer ?
#
loop_
_entity_poly.entity_id
_entity_poly.type
_entity_poly.pdbx_seq_one_letter_code
_entity_poly.pdbx_strand_id
1 'polypeptide(L)'
;MRAIVLLGHGSRVPGAAREMDGLAGKLRELTGVSLVKVCFLSRLGPHLPETIKACVTEGAEEIMVIPYFLHAGLHILVDIPEELQKLAVEYPQTRIVFGKHLGFDVVMAEILARRVDESLSLPDVREIEVPDRANYPVPPGQGEFVEVIPDK
;
A
#
# COMPACT_ATOMS: atom_id res chain seq x y z
N MET A 1 -11.67 -9.18 18.62
CA MET A 1 -11.62 -9.60 17.19
C MET A 1 -10.43 -8.96 16.48
N ARG A 2 -9.82 -9.63 15.47
CA ARG A 2 -8.69 -9.08 14.67
C ARG A 2 -9.15 -8.51 13.34
N ALA A 3 -8.48 -7.45 12.89
CA ALA A 3 -8.64 -6.88 11.55
C ALA A 3 -7.28 -6.71 10.85
N ILE A 4 -7.27 -6.80 9.52
CA ILE A 4 -6.13 -6.43 8.67
C ILE A 4 -6.52 -5.20 7.85
N VAL A 5 -5.63 -4.22 7.81
CA VAL A 5 -5.74 -3.05 6.92
C VAL A 5 -4.57 -3.09 5.95
N LEU A 6 -4.85 -3.33 4.68
CA LEU A 6 -3.86 -3.28 3.60
C LEU A 6 -3.73 -1.83 3.12
N LEU A 7 -2.60 -1.20 3.42
CA LEU A 7 -2.36 0.21 3.14
C LEU A 7 -1.51 0.37 1.87
N GLY A 8 -2.07 0.98 0.83
CA GLY A 8 -1.35 1.37 -0.38
C GLY A 8 -1.02 2.87 -0.44
N HIS A 9 -0.17 3.28 -1.36
CA HIS A 9 0.09 4.71 -1.60
C HIS A 9 -1.13 5.43 -2.22
N GLY A 10 -1.87 4.74 -3.08
CA GLY A 10 -2.96 5.30 -3.88
C GLY A 10 -2.53 5.64 -5.31
N SER A 11 -3.45 5.46 -6.27
CA SER A 11 -3.20 5.65 -7.69
C SER A 11 -4.21 6.60 -8.32
N ARG A 12 -3.80 7.19 -9.43
CA ARG A 12 -4.62 8.05 -10.30
C ARG A 12 -5.35 7.26 -11.38
N VAL A 13 -4.94 6.01 -11.60
CA VAL A 13 -5.45 5.15 -12.67
C VAL A 13 -6.72 4.45 -12.18
N PRO A 14 -7.84 4.56 -12.92
CA PRO A 14 -9.04 3.79 -12.62
C PRO A 14 -8.74 2.29 -12.60
N GLY A 15 -9.07 1.62 -11.50
CA GLY A 15 -8.91 0.16 -11.36
C GLY A 15 -7.77 -0.30 -10.45
N ALA A 16 -6.83 0.57 -10.07
CA ALA A 16 -5.80 0.23 -9.09
C ALA A 16 -6.37 -0.22 -7.73
N ALA A 17 -7.53 0.34 -7.34
CA ALA A 17 -8.25 -0.10 -6.15
C ALA A 17 -8.72 -1.57 -6.25
N ARG A 18 -9.14 -2.03 -7.44
CA ARG A 18 -9.64 -3.40 -7.64
C ARG A 18 -8.55 -4.45 -7.45
N GLU A 19 -7.31 -4.15 -7.85
CA GLU A 19 -6.19 -5.07 -7.62
C GLU A 19 -5.91 -5.24 -6.13
N MET A 20 -5.94 -4.15 -5.37
CA MET A 20 -5.80 -4.18 -3.91
C MET A 20 -6.95 -4.92 -3.23
N ASP A 21 -8.18 -4.77 -3.72
CA ASP A 21 -9.34 -5.54 -3.23
C ASP A 21 -9.15 -7.05 -3.48
N GLY A 22 -8.60 -7.42 -4.64
CA GLY A 22 -8.24 -8.81 -4.94
C GLY A 22 -7.19 -9.37 -3.96
N LEU A 23 -6.16 -8.58 -3.64
CA LEU A 23 -5.16 -8.93 -2.63
C LEU A 23 -5.79 -9.07 -1.24
N ALA A 24 -6.67 -8.15 -0.84
CA ALA A 24 -7.38 -8.24 0.42
C ALA A 24 -8.25 -9.50 0.52
N GLY A 25 -8.90 -9.89 -0.59
CA GLY A 25 -9.62 -11.16 -0.69
C GLY A 25 -8.72 -12.37 -0.48
N LYS A 26 -7.56 -12.41 -1.13
CA LYS A 26 -6.58 -13.49 -0.92
C LYS A 26 -5.96 -13.50 0.47
N LEU A 27 -5.72 -12.34 1.07
CA LEU A 27 -5.27 -12.25 2.46
C LEU A 27 -6.31 -12.82 3.43
N ARG A 28 -7.60 -12.54 3.19
CA ARG A 28 -8.70 -13.13 3.98
C ARG A 28 -8.67 -14.66 3.92
N GLU A 29 -8.52 -15.22 2.71
CA GLU A 29 -8.42 -16.68 2.51
C GLU A 29 -7.19 -17.28 3.21
N LEU A 30 -6.01 -16.67 3.04
CA LEU A 30 -4.74 -17.20 3.55
C LEU A 30 -4.57 -17.07 5.06
N THR A 31 -5.11 -16.02 5.67
CA THR A 31 -4.93 -15.73 7.11
C THR A 31 -6.10 -16.17 7.98
N GLY A 32 -7.28 -16.41 7.38
CA GLY A 32 -8.52 -16.67 8.11
C GLY A 32 -9.08 -15.45 8.84
N VAL A 33 -8.47 -14.26 8.72
CA VAL A 33 -9.01 -13.02 9.32
C VAL A 33 -10.15 -12.51 8.45
N SER A 34 -11.37 -12.49 8.99
CA SER A 34 -12.58 -12.09 8.24
C SER A 34 -12.59 -10.60 7.88
N LEU A 35 -12.13 -9.74 8.79
CA LEU A 35 -12.14 -8.30 8.62
C LEU A 35 -10.84 -7.83 7.95
N VAL A 36 -10.83 -7.79 6.62
CA VAL A 36 -9.73 -7.25 5.82
C VAL A 36 -10.24 -6.05 5.03
N LYS A 37 -9.63 -4.87 5.22
CA LYS A 37 -9.96 -3.62 4.52
C LYS A 37 -8.75 -3.09 3.76
N VAL A 38 -8.99 -2.31 2.71
CA VAL A 38 -7.98 -1.59 1.94
C VAL A 38 -8.09 -0.10 2.25
N CYS A 39 -6.96 0.60 2.36
CA CYS A 39 -6.93 2.05 2.42
C CYS A 39 -5.71 2.64 1.72
N PHE A 40 -5.72 3.95 1.52
CA PHE A 40 -4.68 4.66 0.77
C PHE A 40 -4.15 5.89 1.50
N LEU A 41 -2.83 6.12 1.41
CA LEU A 41 -2.19 7.33 1.91
C LEU A 41 -2.64 8.59 1.19
N SER A 42 -2.83 8.50 -0.12
CA SER A 42 -3.18 9.64 -0.97
C SER A 42 -4.33 9.32 -1.91
N ARG A 43 -5.07 10.36 -2.31
CA ARG A 43 -6.11 10.35 -3.38
C ARG A 43 -7.44 9.73 -2.96
N LEU A 44 -8.21 9.16 -3.91
CA LEU A 44 -9.55 8.61 -3.67
C LEU A 44 -9.46 7.56 -2.57
N GLY A 45 -10.05 7.87 -1.40
CA GLY A 45 -10.04 7.04 -0.21
C GLY A 45 -10.73 5.67 -0.39
N PRO A 46 -10.91 4.91 0.70
CA PRO A 46 -10.82 5.37 2.08
C PRO A 46 -9.38 5.59 2.57
N HIS A 47 -9.21 6.55 3.48
CA HIS A 47 -7.93 6.86 4.11
C HIS A 47 -7.70 6.07 5.39
N LEU A 48 -6.48 6.12 5.91
CA LEU A 48 -6.08 5.38 7.11
C LEU A 48 -6.97 5.70 8.33
N PRO A 49 -7.25 6.96 8.70
CA PRO A 49 -8.14 7.26 9.85
C PRO A 49 -9.56 6.70 9.69
N GLU A 50 -10.15 6.86 8.50
CA GLU A 50 -11.50 6.39 8.18
C GLU A 50 -11.58 4.86 8.29
N THR A 51 -10.54 4.18 7.83
CA THR A 51 -10.47 2.72 7.80
C THR A 51 -10.25 2.14 9.18
N ILE A 52 -9.38 2.75 10.00
CA ILE A 52 -9.20 2.36 11.41
C ILE A 52 -10.51 2.54 12.17
N LYS A 53 -11.18 3.69 12.03
CA LYS A 53 -12.48 3.95 12.66
C LYS A 53 -13.53 2.91 12.26
N ALA A 54 -13.59 2.53 10.97
CA ALA A 54 -14.50 1.50 10.50
C ALA A 54 -14.21 0.14 11.16
N CYS A 55 -12.94 -0.28 11.22
CA CYS A 55 -12.55 -1.51 11.91
C CYS A 55 -12.93 -1.51 13.39
N VAL A 56 -12.70 -0.38 14.10
CA VAL A 56 -13.08 -0.23 15.51
C VAL A 56 -14.60 -0.32 15.68
N THR A 57 -15.35 0.35 14.82
CA THR A 57 -16.83 0.33 14.85
C THR A 57 -17.39 -1.08 14.61
N GLU A 58 -16.69 -1.88 13.81
CA GLU A 58 -17.03 -3.30 13.58
C GLU A 58 -16.55 -4.24 14.70
N GLY A 59 -15.93 -3.71 15.77
CA GLY A 59 -15.55 -4.46 16.97
C GLY A 59 -14.12 -5.02 16.95
N ALA A 60 -13.23 -4.49 16.11
CA ALA A 60 -11.83 -4.88 16.14
C ALA A 60 -11.15 -4.42 17.44
N GLU A 61 -10.54 -5.37 18.15
CA GLU A 61 -9.71 -5.14 19.35
C GLU A 61 -8.22 -5.10 18.99
N GLU A 62 -7.87 -5.64 17.82
CA GLU A 62 -6.52 -5.61 17.27
C GLU A 62 -6.58 -5.36 15.75
N ILE A 63 -5.84 -4.36 15.27
CA ILE A 63 -5.76 -3.99 13.85
C ILE A 63 -4.31 -4.06 13.39
N MET A 64 -4.04 -4.92 12.41
CA MET A 64 -2.73 -5.05 11.77
C MET A 64 -2.73 -4.23 10.48
N VAL A 65 -1.98 -3.13 10.47
CA VAL A 65 -1.82 -2.27 9.30
C VAL A 65 -0.61 -2.75 8.53
N ILE A 66 -0.83 -3.35 7.35
CA ILE A 66 0.20 -3.94 6.50
C ILE A 66 0.46 -3.01 5.31
N PRO A 67 1.63 -2.34 5.24
CA PRO A 67 1.95 -1.47 4.14
C PRO A 67 2.31 -2.27 2.88
N TYR A 68 1.54 -2.08 1.81
CA TYR A 68 1.82 -2.61 0.48
C TYR A 68 2.83 -1.72 -0.26
N PHE A 69 4.07 -1.69 0.25
CA PHE A 69 5.19 -0.89 -0.25
C PHE A 69 6.42 -1.77 -0.43
N LEU A 70 7.14 -1.60 -1.54
CA LEU A 70 8.34 -2.40 -1.85
C LEU A 70 9.58 -1.95 -1.07
N HIS A 71 9.68 -0.67 -0.73
CA HIS A 71 10.87 -0.09 -0.09
C HIS A 71 10.49 0.79 1.09
N ALA A 72 11.40 0.92 2.05
CA ALA A 72 11.28 1.88 3.14
C ALA A 72 11.65 3.29 2.66
N GLY A 73 10.64 4.10 2.37
CA GLY A 73 10.80 5.55 2.18
C GLY A 73 10.26 6.35 3.36
N LEU A 74 10.19 7.68 3.21
CA LEU A 74 9.66 8.61 4.23
C LEU A 74 8.31 8.14 4.82
N HIS A 75 7.39 7.70 3.96
CA HIS A 75 6.08 7.20 4.39
C HIS A 75 6.16 6.03 5.39
N ILE A 76 7.08 5.09 5.17
CA ILE A 76 7.23 3.91 6.04
C ILE A 76 7.95 4.28 7.34
N LEU A 77 8.90 5.21 7.27
CA LEU A 77 9.76 5.57 8.41
C LEU A 77 9.12 6.61 9.33
N VAL A 78 8.31 7.52 8.80
CA VAL A 78 7.82 8.70 9.52
C VAL A 78 6.30 8.84 9.40
N ASP A 79 5.79 9.06 8.18
CA ASP A 79 4.41 9.55 8.03
C ASP A 79 3.34 8.55 8.52
N ILE A 80 3.47 7.26 8.16
CA ILE A 80 2.53 6.22 8.60
C ILE A 80 2.63 5.98 10.11
N PRO A 81 3.84 5.74 10.70
CA PRO A 81 3.98 5.61 12.14
C PRO A 81 3.37 6.77 12.94
N GLU A 82 3.63 8.02 12.54
CA GLU A 82 3.08 9.18 13.22
C GLU A 82 1.55 9.20 13.21
N GLU A 83 0.92 8.90 12.07
CA GLU A 83 -0.53 8.85 11.96
C GLU A 83 -1.13 7.71 12.79
N LEU A 84 -0.50 6.53 12.76
CA LEU A 84 -0.92 5.38 13.58
C LEU A 84 -0.80 5.65 15.08
N GLN A 85 0.23 6.39 15.52
CA GLN A 85 0.37 6.78 16.92
C GLN A 85 -0.78 7.68 17.38
N LYS A 86 -1.20 8.66 16.56
CA LYS A 86 -2.38 9.51 16.86
C LYS A 86 -3.65 8.67 16.97
N LEU A 87 -3.86 7.74 16.03
CA LEU A 87 -5.02 6.86 16.02
C LEU A 87 -5.02 5.89 17.23
N ALA A 88 -3.85 5.42 17.66
CA ALA A 88 -3.75 4.58 18.85
C ALA A 88 -4.13 5.33 20.14
N VAL A 89 -3.85 6.64 20.22
CA VAL A 89 -4.32 7.51 21.32
C VAL A 89 -5.83 7.73 21.25
N GLU A 90 -6.38 7.91 20.04
CA GLU A 90 -7.82 8.07 19.82
C GLU A 90 -8.64 6.81 20.17
N TYR A 91 -8.08 5.62 19.91
CA TYR A 91 -8.73 4.32 20.13
C TYR A 91 -7.95 3.46 21.17
N PRO A 92 -7.92 3.86 22.46
CA PRO A 92 -7.04 3.24 23.46
C PRO A 92 -7.39 1.79 23.82
N GLN A 93 -8.60 1.33 23.48
CA GLN A 93 -9.04 -0.06 23.70
C GLN A 93 -8.71 -0.99 22.54
N THR A 94 -8.12 -0.46 21.46
CA THR A 94 -7.80 -1.22 20.24
C THR A 94 -6.29 -1.21 20.02
N ARG A 95 -5.68 -2.39 19.99
CA ARG A 95 -4.26 -2.55 19.70
C ARG A 95 -4.01 -2.34 18.21
N ILE A 96 -3.29 -1.28 17.84
CA ILE A 96 -2.89 -1.04 16.46
C ILE A 96 -1.44 -1.50 16.27
N VAL A 97 -1.21 -2.40 15.32
CA VAL A 97 0.10 -2.96 15.00
C VAL A 97 0.49 -2.52 13.60
N PHE A 98 1.64 -1.85 13.48
CA PHE A 98 2.22 -1.53 12.18
C PHE A 98 3.12 -2.68 11.71
N GLY A 99 2.75 -3.31 10.61
CA GLY A 99 3.49 -4.41 10.00
C GLY A 99 4.70 -3.93 9.19
N LYS A 100 5.55 -4.90 8.80
CA LYS A 100 6.64 -4.63 7.85
C LYS A 100 6.07 -4.38 6.45
N HIS A 101 6.75 -3.51 5.70
CA HIS A 101 6.56 -3.40 4.25
C HIS A 101 7.11 -4.66 3.55
N LEU A 102 6.79 -4.83 2.28
CA LEU A 102 7.15 -6.05 1.52
C LEU A 102 8.66 -6.25 1.50
N GLY A 103 9.41 -5.20 1.20
CA GLY A 103 10.88 -5.20 1.30
C GLY A 103 11.53 -6.30 0.46
N PHE A 104 12.73 -6.69 0.90
CA PHE A 104 13.40 -7.88 0.37
C PHE A 104 12.75 -9.15 0.95
N ASP A 105 12.29 -10.01 0.06
CA ASP A 105 11.81 -11.36 0.35
C ASP A 105 12.17 -12.28 -0.82
N VAL A 106 12.45 -13.55 -0.54
CA VAL A 106 12.77 -14.54 -1.60
C VAL A 106 11.62 -14.72 -2.58
N VAL A 107 10.38 -14.65 -2.11
CA VAL A 107 9.17 -14.72 -2.95
C VAL A 107 9.07 -13.51 -3.87
N MET A 108 9.56 -12.33 -3.44
CA MET A 108 9.64 -11.17 -4.32
C MET A 108 10.63 -11.41 -5.47
N ALA A 109 11.76 -12.08 -5.22
CA ALA A 109 12.69 -12.46 -6.27
C ALA A 109 12.07 -13.45 -7.27
N GLU A 110 11.26 -14.41 -6.78
CA GLU A 110 10.52 -15.35 -7.65
C GLU A 110 9.49 -14.63 -8.53
N ILE A 111 8.74 -13.67 -7.97
CA ILE A 111 7.80 -12.85 -8.75
C ILE A 111 8.55 -12.06 -9.82
N LEU A 112 9.70 -11.46 -9.48
CA LEU A 112 10.51 -10.71 -10.44
C LEU A 112 11.06 -11.62 -11.55
N ALA A 113 11.53 -12.83 -11.23
CA ALA A 113 11.96 -13.81 -12.23
C ALA A 113 10.82 -14.11 -13.23
N ARG A 114 9.59 -14.30 -12.73
CA ARG A 114 8.41 -14.46 -13.59
C ARG A 114 8.18 -13.25 -14.50
N ARG A 115 8.39 -12.02 -14.00
CA ARG A 115 8.29 -10.80 -14.83
C ARG A 115 9.37 -10.73 -15.91
N VAL A 116 10.58 -11.22 -15.63
CA VAL A 116 11.64 -11.34 -16.64
C VAL A 116 11.21 -12.31 -17.73
N ASP A 117 10.71 -13.48 -17.37
CA ASP A 117 10.23 -14.46 -18.36
C ASP A 117 9.06 -13.92 -19.19
N GLU A 118 8.08 -13.27 -18.54
CA GLU A 118 6.96 -12.58 -19.21
C GLU A 118 7.49 -11.55 -20.24
N SER A 119 8.56 -10.83 -19.91
CA SER A 119 9.12 -9.76 -20.74
C SER A 119 9.72 -10.25 -22.07
N LEU A 120 10.12 -11.53 -22.16
CA LEU A 120 10.69 -12.10 -23.39
C LEU A 120 9.69 -12.15 -24.56
N SER A 121 8.40 -12.04 -24.26
CA SER A 121 7.31 -12.03 -25.24
C SER A 121 6.76 -10.63 -25.54
N LEU A 122 7.25 -9.59 -24.85
CA LEU A 122 6.77 -8.22 -25.00
C LEU A 122 7.48 -7.50 -26.16
N PRO A 123 6.82 -6.54 -26.82
CA PRO A 123 7.43 -5.78 -27.90
C PRO A 123 8.53 -4.84 -27.39
N ASP A 124 9.37 -4.36 -28.30
CA ASP A 124 10.34 -3.30 -28.02
C ASP A 124 9.60 -2.05 -27.49
N VAL A 125 10.20 -1.33 -26.53
CA VAL A 125 9.58 -0.14 -25.92
C VAL A 125 9.18 0.94 -26.94
N ARG A 126 9.87 1.00 -28.09
CA ARG A 126 9.55 1.93 -29.19
C ARG A 126 8.21 1.60 -29.88
N GLU A 127 7.71 0.39 -29.69
CA GLU A 127 6.46 -0.11 -30.27
C GLU A 127 5.29 -0.05 -29.26
N ILE A 128 5.56 0.31 -28.01
CA ILE A 128 4.54 0.45 -26.98
C ILE A 128 3.81 1.79 -27.17
N GLU A 129 2.48 1.73 -27.26
CA GLU A 129 1.65 2.94 -27.25
C GLU A 129 1.67 3.57 -25.85
N VAL A 130 2.25 4.77 -25.76
CA VAL A 130 2.25 5.55 -24.54
C VAL A 130 1.03 6.48 -24.56
N PRO A 131 0.10 6.38 -23.59
CA PRO A 131 -1.06 7.26 -23.55
C PRO A 131 -0.63 8.71 -23.33
N ASP A 132 -1.42 9.67 -23.83
CA ASP A 132 -1.12 11.10 -23.70
C ASP A 132 -0.90 11.48 -22.24
N ARG A 133 0.25 12.13 -21.96
CA ARG A 133 0.64 12.59 -20.63
C ARG A 133 -0.36 13.57 -20.03
N ALA A 134 -1.10 14.32 -20.85
CA ALA A 134 -2.17 15.21 -20.40
C ALA A 134 -3.27 14.47 -19.63
N ASN A 135 -3.49 13.17 -19.89
CA ASN A 135 -4.44 12.34 -19.16
C ASN A 135 -3.94 11.95 -17.76
N TYR A 136 -2.65 12.12 -17.48
CA TYR A 136 -2.01 11.75 -16.22
C TYR A 136 -1.18 12.93 -15.68
N PRO A 137 -1.82 14.05 -15.29
CA PRO A 137 -1.11 15.23 -14.83
C PRO A 137 -0.31 14.92 -13.56
N VAL A 138 0.90 15.47 -13.49
CA VAL A 138 1.80 15.34 -12.34
C VAL A 138 1.53 16.50 -11.38
N PRO A 139 1.26 16.25 -10.09
CA PRO A 139 1.21 17.31 -9.09
C PRO A 139 2.54 18.10 -9.02
N PRO A 140 2.50 19.39 -8.67
CA PRO A 140 3.72 20.15 -8.38
C PRO A 140 4.62 19.42 -7.37
N GLY A 141 5.93 19.42 -7.60
CA GLY A 141 6.92 18.72 -6.76
C GLY A 141 7.06 17.22 -6.99
N GLN A 142 6.11 16.55 -7.69
CA GLN A 142 6.22 15.12 -7.95
C GLN A 142 7.13 14.86 -9.17
N GLY A 143 8.19 14.08 -8.99
CA GLY A 143 9.18 13.78 -10.04
C GLY A 143 10.37 14.74 -10.09
N GLU A 144 10.47 15.67 -9.13
CA GLU A 144 11.70 16.42 -8.90
C GLU A 144 12.78 15.50 -8.32
N PHE A 145 14.01 15.63 -8.82
CA PHE A 145 15.15 14.90 -8.29
C PHE A 145 15.54 15.53 -6.96
N VAL A 146 15.40 14.77 -5.88
CA VAL A 146 15.91 15.12 -4.57
C VAL A 146 17.22 14.35 -4.39
N GLU A 147 18.30 15.03 -4.04
CA GLU A 147 19.56 14.35 -3.70
C GLU A 147 19.32 13.38 -2.54
N VAL A 148 19.72 12.13 -2.75
CA VAL A 148 19.67 11.12 -1.71
C VAL A 148 20.78 11.44 -0.71
N ILE A 149 20.41 11.68 0.54
CA ILE A 149 21.39 11.73 1.63
C ILE A 149 21.96 10.31 1.77
N PRO A 150 23.27 10.09 1.57
CA PRO A 150 23.84 8.76 1.64
C PRO A 150 23.61 8.11 3.01
N ASP A 151 23.43 6.80 3.03
CA ASP A 151 23.45 6.03 4.27
C ASP A 151 24.76 6.31 5.02
N LYS A 152 24.66 6.65 6.31
CA LYS A 152 25.81 6.88 7.20
C LYS A 152 26.42 5.57 7.68
#